data_AF-A0A367IXF9-F1
#
_entry.id   AF-A0A367IXF9-F1
#
_cell.length_a   1.000
_cell.length_b   1.000
_cell.length_c   1.000
_cell.angle_alpha   90.00
_cell.angle_beta   90.00
_cell.angle_gamma   90.00
#
_symmetry.space_group_name_H-M   'P 1'
#
loop_
_entity.id
_entity.type
_entity.pdbx_description
1 polymer ?
#
loop_
_entity_poly.entity_id
_entity_poly.type
_entity_poly.pdbx_seq_one_letter_code
_entity_poly.pdbx_strand_id
1 'polypeptide(L)'
;QNGFKLSQKANLPTGAGPLSFADMDGDGSIDIIFPVCQEKDCSIHVVYNQQMGLCSKDDEESCRKATKLCTADPNFKFDFTMQNSKNHIVYDIKDNLNSEETILMMDDNFRGNLPISVHTGDYNMDGYPDLLVTTNKRVVLLQSILCTEELCTSEAVQAEKRSFSLVTTGVEALESVPKPRQAAFFDIDEDGSLDMVVLQSTSLSDAGRVPNFIINNYFNDAFFLKGLVSNGVSSHRGYGVSYPGASLKFTVLDTSGIKRSHQISQLSQSAYLSLLTPYCLFGLGRTNNYVEEMFAGVTRHQEKNYYLYEGVIPNSQLVILPYQPEDVQDSTSWKVELYIKPGDHV
;
A
#
# COMPACT_ATOMS: atom_id res chain seq x y z
N GLN A 1 0.26 -30.54 16.65
CA GLN A 1 0.24 -29.38 15.72
C GLN A 1 0.11 -29.93 14.31
N ASN A 2 -0.95 -29.58 13.58
CA ASN A 2 -1.23 -30.16 12.25
C ASN A 2 -0.52 -29.41 11.10
N GLY A 3 0.74 -29.00 11.32
CA GLY A 3 1.61 -28.42 10.29
C GLY A 3 0.95 -27.33 9.44
N PHE A 4 1.30 -27.31 8.14
CA PHE A 4 0.72 -26.40 7.15
C PHE A 4 -0.61 -26.93 6.61
N LYS A 5 -1.61 -26.05 6.46
CA LYS A 5 -2.89 -26.33 5.80
C LYS A 5 -3.06 -25.40 4.60
N LEU A 6 -3.31 -25.96 3.42
CA LEU A 6 -3.70 -25.16 2.25
C LEU A 6 -5.07 -24.52 2.52
N SER A 7 -5.13 -23.19 2.51
CA SER A 7 -6.37 -22.43 2.69
C SER A 7 -7.11 -22.25 1.38
N GLN A 8 -6.45 -21.62 0.39
CA GLN A 8 -7.05 -21.23 -0.88
C GLN A 8 -6.06 -21.40 -2.04
N LYS A 9 -6.61 -21.54 -3.25
CA LYS A 9 -5.86 -21.57 -4.51
C LYS A 9 -6.70 -20.87 -5.57
N ALA A 10 -6.07 -20.01 -6.35
CA ALA A 10 -6.65 -19.41 -7.55
C ALA A 10 -5.61 -19.44 -8.68
N ASN A 11 -6.08 -19.36 -9.92
CA ASN A 11 -5.21 -19.21 -11.08
C ASN A 11 -5.20 -17.74 -11.50
N LEU A 12 -4.00 -17.21 -11.76
CA LEU A 12 -3.87 -15.91 -12.40
C LEU A 12 -4.20 -16.03 -13.90
N PRO A 13 -4.73 -14.97 -14.53
CA PRO A 13 -4.94 -14.95 -15.97
C PRO A 13 -3.62 -15.09 -16.74
N THR A 14 -3.69 -15.59 -17.97
CA THR A 14 -2.52 -15.69 -18.86
C THR A 14 -1.95 -14.30 -19.12
N GLY A 15 -0.62 -14.16 -18.98
CA GLY A 15 0.07 -12.87 -19.12
C GLY A 15 0.17 -12.07 -17.82
N ALA A 16 -0.28 -12.61 -16.67
CA ALA A 16 -0.12 -11.98 -15.38
C ALA A 16 1.36 -11.81 -14.99
N GLY A 17 1.71 -10.59 -14.58
CA GLY A 17 3.00 -10.24 -14.03
C GLY A 17 3.08 -10.40 -12.51
N PRO A 18 4.10 -9.77 -11.89
CA PRO A 18 4.32 -9.84 -10.45
C PRO A 18 3.18 -9.22 -9.63
N LEU A 19 2.90 -9.81 -8.48
CA LEU A 19 1.86 -9.35 -7.55
C LEU A 19 2.38 -8.23 -6.63
N SER A 20 1.50 -7.31 -6.29
CA SER A 20 1.64 -6.27 -5.26
C SER A 20 0.44 -6.31 -4.32
N PHE A 21 0.57 -5.67 -3.16
CA PHE A 21 -0.42 -5.78 -2.08
C PHE A 21 -0.61 -4.44 -1.38
N ALA A 22 -1.85 -3.97 -1.32
CA ALA A 22 -2.23 -2.74 -0.64
C ALA A 22 -3.73 -2.74 -0.34
N ASP A 23 -4.18 -1.94 0.61
CA ASP A 23 -5.61 -1.72 0.92
C ASP A 23 -6.17 -0.70 -0.07
N MET A 24 -6.69 -1.17 -1.21
CA MET A 24 -6.95 -0.31 -2.38
C MET A 24 -8.23 0.50 -2.24
N ASP A 25 -9.21 0.02 -1.47
CA ASP A 25 -10.49 0.69 -1.24
C ASP A 25 -10.68 1.19 0.20
N GLY A 26 -9.64 1.12 1.04
CA GLY A 26 -9.65 1.68 2.38
C GLY A 26 -10.68 0.99 3.29
N ASP A 27 -10.84 -0.33 3.14
CA ASP A 27 -11.71 -1.15 3.99
C ASP A 27 -10.93 -1.86 5.12
N GLY A 28 -9.62 -1.65 5.20
CA GLY A 28 -8.74 -2.24 6.19
C GLY A 28 -8.35 -3.68 5.86
N SER A 29 -8.45 -4.06 4.59
CA SER A 29 -8.08 -5.36 4.05
C SER A 29 -7.02 -5.20 2.98
N ILE A 30 -6.00 -6.06 3.02
CA ILE A 30 -4.96 -6.03 1.98
C ILE A 30 -5.45 -6.78 0.74
N ASP A 31 -5.52 -6.07 -0.38
CA ASP A 31 -5.92 -6.56 -1.70
C ASP A 31 -4.72 -7.01 -2.53
N ILE A 32 -4.99 -7.61 -3.68
CA ILE A 32 -3.96 -8.07 -4.63
C ILE A 32 -4.03 -7.23 -5.89
N ILE A 33 -2.91 -6.64 -6.28
CA ILE A 33 -2.75 -5.83 -7.49
C ILE A 33 -1.74 -6.51 -8.40
N PHE A 34 -2.02 -6.60 -9.70
CA PHE A 34 -1.05 -7.14 -10.66
C PHE A 34 -1.32 -6.66 -12.09
N PRO A 35 -0.27 -6.45 -12.90
CA PRO A 35 -0.44 -6.18 -14.31
C PRO A 35 -0.71 -7.50 -15.07
N VAL A 36 -1.43 -7.40 -16.18
CA VAL A 36 -1.59 -8.48 -17.15
C VAL A 36 -1.28 -7.89 -18.52
N CYS A 37 -0.34 -8.47 -19.26
CA CYS A 37 -0.10 -8.07 -20.64
C CYS A 37 -0.09 -9.28 -21.57
N GLN A 38 -0.83 -9.17 -22.66
CA GLN A 38 -0.76 -10.09 -23.80
C GLN A 38 -0.34 -9.27 -25.02
N GLU A 39 0.89 -9.47 -25.46
CA GLU A 39 1.53 -8.64 -26.49
C GLU A 39 1.52 -7.14 -26.10
N LYS A 40 0.62 -6.36 -26.71
CA LYS A 40 0.47 -4.91 -26.46
C LYS A 40 -0.76 -4.56 -25.62
N ASP A 41 -1.68 -5.51 -25.44
CA ASP A 41 -2.86 -5.32 -24.62
C ASP A 41 -2.50 -5.54 -23.15
N CYS A 42 -2.34 -4.43 -22.43
CA CYS A 42 -2.03 -4.42 -21.02
C CYS A 42 -3.22 -3.89 -20.20
N SER A 43 -3.41 -4.49 -19.02
CA SER A 43 -4.38 -4.06 -18.01
C SER A 43 -3.81 -4.22 -16.60
N ILE A 44 -4.42 -3.54 -15.64
CA ILE A 44 -4.11 -3.66 -14.21
C ILE A 44 -5.31 -4.27 -13.52
N HIS A 45 -5.06 -5.34 -12.77
CA HIS A 45 -6.09 -6.07 -12.05
C HIS A 45 -5.98 -5.77 -10.55
N VAL A 46 -7.13 -5.50 -9.92
CA VAL A 46 -7.26 -5.41 -8.46
C VAL A 46 -8.27 -6.47 -8.01
N VAL A 47 -7.82 -7.40 -7.17
CA VAL A 47 -8.67 -8.44 -6.58
C VAL A 47 -8.84 -8.15 -5.09
N TYR A 48 -10.06 -7.80 -4.72
CA TYR A 48 -10.40 -7.35 -3.38
C TYR A 48 -10.49 -8.51 -2.40
N ASN A 49 -9.93 -8.31 -1.21
CA ASN A 49 -10.00 -9.24 -0.11
C ASN A 49 -11.39 -9.20 0.54
N GLN A 50 -12.16 -10.27 0.36
CA GLN A 50 -13.48 -10.36 0.97
C GLN A 50 -13.35 -10.85 2.40
N GLN A 51 -13.55 -9.95 3.36
CA GLN A 51 -13.60 -10.26 4.79
C GLN A 51 -14.50 -9.28 5.55
N MET A 52 -14.70 -9.51 6.85
CA MET A 52 -15.44 -8.63 7.75
C MET A 52 -14.93 -7.18 7.69
N GLY A 53 -15.76 -6.27 7.21
CA GLY A 53 -15.48 -4.82 7.25
C GLY A 53 -15.64 -4.22 8.64
N LEU A 54 -15.49 -2.91 8.73
CA LEU A 54 -15.77 -2.12 9.94
C LEU A 54 -17.30 -2.03 10.16
N CYS A 55 -17.74 -2.14 11.42
CA CYS A 55 -19.14 -1.96 11.77
C CYS A 55 -19.59 -0.52 11.53
N SER A 56 -20.75 -0.34 10.89
CA SER A 56 -21.39 0.98 10.76
C SER A 56 -22.15 1.36 12.03
N LYS A 57 -22.57 0.36 12.81
CA LYS A 57 -23.31 0.52 14.07
C LYS A 57 -22.78 -0.44 15.13
N ASP A 58 -22.88 -0.07 16.40
CA ASP A 58 -22.32 -0.84 17.52
C ASP A 58 -22.97 -2.22 17.74
N ASP A 59 -24.21 -2.40 17.28
CA ASP A 59 -25.02 -3.62 17.48
C ASP A 59 -24.87 -4.63 16.33
N GLU A 60 -24.03 -4.36 15.33
CA GLU A 60 -23.77 -5.30 14.23
C GLU A 60 -22.84 -6.44 14.67
N GLU A 61 -23.20 -7.69 14.35
CA GLU A 61 -22.45 -8.89 14.79
C GLU A 61 -21.49 -9.46 13.75
N SER A 62 -21.66 -9.12 12.46
CA SER A 62 -20.90 -9.68 11.33
C SER A 62 -19.80 -8.76 10.79
N CYS A 63 -19.23 -7.91 11.65
CA CYS A 63 -18.26 -6.89 11.31
C CYS A 63 -17.27 -6.68 12.47
N ARG A 64 -16.22 -5.90 12.23
CA ARG A 64 -15.23 -5.54 13.24
C ARG A 64 -15.61 -4.23 13.91
N LYS A 65 -15.69 -4.25 15.24
CA LYS A 65 -15.75 -3.01 16.03
C LYS A 65 -14.41 -2.27 15.93
N ALA A 66 -14.43 -0.94 16.02
CA ALA A 66 -13.21 -0.11 15.95
C ALA A 66 -12.16 -0.49 17.01
N THR A 67 -12.60 -0.96 18.19
CA THR A 67 -11.71 -1.46 19.25
C THR A 67 -11.22 -2.90 19.05
N LYS A 68 -11.65 -3.57 17.98
CA LYS A 68 -11.36 -4.99 17.69
C LYS A 68 -10.99 -5.23 16.22
N LEU A 69 -10.25 -4.31 15.60
CA LEU A 69 -9.83 -4.40 14.19
C LEU A 69 -8.97 -5.64 13.87
N CYS A 70 -8.29 -6.20 14.87
CA CYS A 70 -7.45 -7.40 14.72
C CYS A 70 -8.23 -8.72 14.81
N THR A 71 -9.57 -8.69 14.89
CA THR A 71 -10.38 -9.92 14.90
C THR A 71 -10.23 -10.66 13.58
N ALA A 72 -9.69 -11.88 13.63
CA ALA A 72 -9.50 -12.72 12.46
C ALA A 72 -10.85 -13.09 11.81
N ASP A 73 -10.91 -13.03 10.49
CA ASP A 73 -12.04 -13.56 9.73
C ASP A 73 -11.69 -14.97 9.22
N PRO A 74 -12.34 -16.03 9.71
CA PRO A 74 -12.09 -17.39 9.24
C PRO A 74 -12.57 -17.63 7.80
N ASN A 75 -13.40 -16.73 7.25
CA ASN A 75 -14.01 -16.84 5.93
C ASN A 75 -13.39 -15.90 4.90
N PHE A 76 -12.26 -15.23 5.21
CA PHE A 76 -11.60 -14.33 4.27
C PHE A 76 -11.30 -15.05 2.95
N LYS A 77 -11.48 -14.39 1.80
CA LYS A 77 -11.19 -15.02 0.50
C LYS A 77 -10.90 -14.02 -0.60
N PHE A 78 -10.25 -14.51 -1.65
CA PHE A 78 -10.09 -13.80 -2.92
C PHE A 78 -10.87 -14.52 -4.01
N ASP A 79 -11.58 -13.76 -4.85
CA ASP A 79 -12.40 -14.31 -5.93
C ASP A 79 -11.84 -13.91 -7.30
N PHE A 80 -11.26 -14.89 -7.98
CA PHE A 80 -10.70 -14.76 -9.33
C PHE A 80 -11.64 -15.34 -10.41
N THR A 81 -12.89 -15.67 -10.06
CA THR A 81 -13.80 -16.36 -10.99
C THR A 81 -14.35 -15.46 -12.08
N MET A 82 -14.58 -14.18 -11.77
CA MET A 82 -15.20 -13.22 -12.67
C MET A 82 -14.46 -11.88 -12.62
N GLN A 83 -13.75 -11.57 -13.71
CA GLN A 83 -13.19 -10.25 -13.97
C GLN A 83 -14.30 -9.23 -14.19
N ASN A 84 -14.02 -7.96 -13.93
CA ASN A 84 -15.00 -6.86 -14.00
C ASN A 84 -16.22 -7.14 -13.13
N SER A 85 -15.96 -7.44 -11.86
CA SER A 85 -16.97 -7.59 -10.82
C SER A 85 -16.58 -6.74 -9.61
N LYS A 86 -17.48 -6.60 -8.65
CA LYS A 86 -17.18 -5.92 -7.37
C LYS A 86 -16.00 -6.52 -6.59
N ASN A 87 -15.59 -7.75 -6.89
CA ASN A 87 -14.46 -8.42 -6.22
C ASN A 87 -13.18 -8.42 -7.06
N HIS A 88 -13.27 -8.10 -8.36
CA HIS A 88 -12.16 -8.12 -9.29
C HIS A 88 -12.34 -7.02 -10.35
N ILE A 89 -11.64 -5.91 -10.17
CA ILE A 89 -11.65 -4.77 -11.09
C ILE A 89 -10.49 -4.92 -12.09
N VAL A 90 -10.77 -4.62 -13.36
CA VAL A 90 -9.77 -4.57 -14.43
C VAL A 90 -9.75 -3.16 -15.01
N TYR A 91 -8.58 -2.53 -14.96
CA TYR A 91 -8.34 -1.23 -15.57
C TYR A 91 -7.52 -1.42 -16.84
N ASP A 92 -8.13 -1.14 -17.99
CA ASP A 92 -7.49 -1.25 -19.30
C ASP A 92 -6.56 -0.06 -19.57
N ILE A 93 -5.33 -0.13 -19.06
CA ILE A 93 -4.33 0.94 -19.22
C ILE A 93 -3.94 1.18 -20.69
N LYS A 94 -4.18 0.22 -21.60
CA LYS A 94 -3.79 0.32 -23.02
C LYS A 94 -4.23 1.63 -23.69
N ASP A 95 -5.38 2.17 -23.30
CA ASP A 95 -5.93 3.42 -23.86
C ASP A 95 -5.13 4.66 -23.42
N ASN A 96 -4.28 4.49 -22.41
CA ASN A 96 -3.37 5.49 -21.85
C ASN A 96 -1.89 5.24 -22.22
N LEU A 97 -1.60 4.19 -22.98
CA LEU A 97 -0.27 3.85 -23.45
C LEU A 97 -0.05 4.37 -24.89
N ASN A 98 1.17 4.84 -25.18
CA ASN A 98 1.52 5.23 -26.55
C ASN A 98 1.64 4.01 -27.48
N SER A 99 1.68 4.24 -28.79
CA SER A 99 1.94 3.16 -29.77
C SER A 99 3.22 2.40 -29.41
N GLU A 100 3.16 1.06 -29.33
CA GLU A 100 4.26 0.16 -28.93
C GLU A 100 4.75 0.31 -27.48
N GLU A 101 4.01 1.04 -26.64
CA GLU A 101 4.25 1.10 -25.21
C GLU A 101 3.56 -0.07 -24.51
N THR A 102 4.29 -0.75 -23.62
CA THR A 102 3.78 -1.89 -22.84
C THR A 102 4.32 -1.81 -21.42
N ILE A 103 3.58 -2.34 -20.44
CA ILE A 103 4.08 -2.46 -19.07
C ILE A 103 5.32 -3.35 -19.08
N LEU A 104 6.40 -2.88 -18.45
CA LEU A 104 7.61 -3.66 -18.26
C LEU A 104 7.39 -4.55 -17.03
N MET A 105 7.03 -5.82 -17.25
CA MET A 105 6.80 -6.80 -16.17
C MET A 105 8.06 -7.62 -15.82
N MET A 106 9.11 -7.51 -16.64
CA MET A 106 10.39 -8.18 -16.47
C MET A 106 11.52 -7.32 -17.03
N ASP A 107 12.60 -7.18 -16.27
CA ASP A 107 13.83 -6.53 -16.71
C ASP A 107 14.91 -7.58 -17.00
N ASP A 108 15.07 -7.88 -18.29
CA ASP A 108 16.06 -8.85 -18.81
C ASP A 108 17.50 -8.29 -18.81
N ASN A 109 17.69 -6.99 -18.54
CA ASN A 109 19.02 -6.38 -18.45
C ASN A 109 19.65 -6.59 -17.07
N PHE A 110 18.88 -7.05 -16.08
CA PHE A 110 19.42 -7.43 -14.79
C PHE A 110 20.33 -8.67 -14.93
N ARG A 111 21.23 -8.91 -13.98
CA ARG A 111 22.01 -10.17 -13.98
C ARG A 111 21.11 -11.31 -13.49
N GLY A 112 20.31 -11.83 -14.42
CA GLY A 112 19.16 -12.71 -14.17
C GLY A 112 17.87 -12.05 -14.66
N ASN A 113 16.72 -12.69 -14.43
CA ASN A 113 15.42 -12.11 -14.79
C ASN A 113 14.83 -11.43 -13.56
N LEU A 114 14.73 -10.10 -13.57
CA LEU A 114 14.12 -9.34 -12.47
C LEU A 114 12.63 -9.08 -12.79
N PRO A 115 11.68 -9.66 -12.05
CA PRO A 115 10.28 -9.32 -12.22
C PRO A 115 10.02 -7.90 -11.70
N ILE A 116 9.29 -7.09 -12.46
CA ILE A 116 8.96 -5.71 -12.12
C ILE A 116 7.47 -5.65 -11.78
N SER A 117 7.16 -5.41 -10.51
CA SER A 117 5.80 -5.24 -10.02
C SER A 117 5.32 -3.81 -10.19
N VAL A 118 4.00 -3.61 -10.19
CA VAL A 118 3.41 -2.27 -10.01
C VAL A 118 3.71 -1.81 -8.59
N HIS A 119 4.23 -0.60 -8.41
CA HIS A 119 4.57 -0.09 -7.07
C HIS A 119 3.39 0.73 -6.51
N THR A 120 3.02 0.49 -5.26
CA THR A 120 1.85 1.09 -4.61
C THR A 120 2.28 2.17 -3.62
N GLY A 121 1.60 3.31 -3.61
CA GLY A 121 1.85 4.38 -2.64
C GLY A 121 0.84 5.52 -2.83
N ASP A 122 0.52 6.22 -1.75
CA ASP A 122 -0.45 7.32 -1.73
C ASP A 122 0.28 8.66 -1.97
N TYR A 123 0.37 9.10 -3.22
CA TYR A 123 1.17 10.28 -3.58
C TYR A 123 0.43 11.59 -3.28
N ASN A 124 -0.90 11.55 -3.22
CA ASN A 124 -1.76 12.72 -3.01
C ASN A 124 -2.29 12.83 -1.56
N MET A 125 -1.91 11.88 -0.70
CA MET A 125 -2.29 11.78 0.70
C MET A 125 -3.81 11.63 0.92
N ASP A 126 -4.55 11.04 -0.01
CA ASP A 126 -6.00 10.89 0.07
C ASP A 126 -6.48 9.64 0.85
N GLY A 127 -5.54 8.81 1.29
CA GLY A 127 -5.78 7.57 2.03
C GLY A 127 -6.05 6.35 1.15
N TYR A 128 -5.89 6.48 -0.16
CA TYR A 128 -6.02 5.38 -1.11
C TYR A 128 -4.70 5.20 -1.86
N PRO A 129 -4.11 3.99 -1.85
CA PRO A 129 -2.89 3.73 -2.61
C PRO A 129 -3.07 3.98 -4.11
N ASP A 130 -2.19 4.79 -4.67
CA ASP A 130 -2.01 5.00 -6.11
C ASP A 130 -0.96 4.04 -6.67
N LEU A 131 -0.80 4.03 -7.99
CA LEU A 131 0.10 3.11 -8.68
C LEU A 131 1.16 3.84 -9.50
N LEU A 132 2.40 3.40 -9.32
CA LEU A 132 3.53 3.74 -10.18
C LEU A 132 3.83 2.55 -11.10
N VAL A 133 3.60 2.72 -12.39
CA VAL A 133 3.69 1.66 -13.39
C VAL A 133 4.85 1.96 -14.32
N THR A 134 5.85 1.07 -14.36
CA THR A 134 6.97 1.20 -15.29
C THR A 134 6.63 0.58 -16.63
N THR A 135 6.77 1.34 -17.72
CA THR A 135 6.61 0.85 -19.10
C THR A 135 7.98 0.76 -19.79
N ASN A 136 8.01 0.19 -20.98
CA ASN A 136 9.20 0.20 -21.83
C ASN A 136 9.60 1.60 -22.34
N LYS A 137 8.77 2.64 -22.13
CA LYS A 137 9.03 4.01 -22.60
C LYS A 137 9.16 5.04 -21.48
N ARG A 138 8.31 4.98 -20.46
CA ARG A 138 8.20 5.98 -19.38
C ARG A 138 7.69 5.33 -18.09
N VAL A 139 7.61 6.11 -17.02
CA VAL A 139 6.88 5.75 -15.81
C VAL A 139 5.52 6.44 -15.86
N VAL A 140 4.47 5.68 -15.58
CA VAL A 140 3.08 6.14 -15.57
C VAL A 140 2.61 6.24 -14.12
N LEU A 141 2.06 7.39 -13.73
CA LEU A 141 1.38 7.56 -12.45
C LEU A 141 -0.13 7.40 -12.67
N LEU A 142 -0.73 6.48 -11.92
CA LEU A 142 -2.16 6.24 -11.93
C LEU A 142 -2.75 6.56 -10.57
N GLN A 143 -3.65 7.53 -10.53
CA GLN A 143 -4.36 7.91 -9.32
C GLN A 143 -5.53 6.97 -9.08
N SER A 144 -5.69 6.52 -7.84
CA SER A 144 -6.84 5.76 -7.37
C SER A 144 -8.09 6.64 -7.29
N ILE A 145 -9.15 6.27 -7.98
CA ILE A 145 -10.42 7.01 -8.00
C ILE A 145 -11.59 6.08 -7.71
N LEU A 146 -12.67 6.61 -7.17
CA LEU A 146 -13.92 5.85 -7.04
C LEU A 146 -14.40 5.39 -8.42
N CYS A 147 -14.87 4.14 -8.48
CA CYS A 147 -15.48 3.59 -9.68
C CYS A 147 -16.68 4.44 -10.11
N THR A 148 -16.80 4.65 -11.42
CA THR A 148 -18.01 5.15 -12.07
C THR A 148 -18.63 4.02 -12.90
N GLU A 149 -19.89 4.19 -13.31
CA GLU A 149 -20.58 3.24 -14.22
C GLU A 149 -19.88 3.12 -15.59
N GLU A 150 -18.99 4.06 -15.94
CA GLU A 150 -18.16 3.98 -17.16
C GLU A 150 -16.96 3.03 -16.99
N LEU A 151 -16.47 2.87 -15.76
CA LEU A 151 -15.27 2.10 -15.44
C LEU A 151 -15.58 0.73 -14.84
N CYS A 152 -16.70 0.59 -14.15
CA CYS A 152 -17.00 -0.58 -13.32
C CYS A 152 -18.50 -0.95 -13.39
N THR A 153 -18.83 -2.18 -12.99
CA THR A 153 -20.22 -2.64 -12.84
C THR A 153 -20.95 -1.87 -11.75
N SER A 154 -22.27 -1.72 -11.85
CA SER A 154 -23.09 -1.04 -10.84
C SER A 154 -22.94 -1.61 -9.43
N GLU A 155 -22.74 -2.93 -9.29
CA GLU A 155 -22.47 -3.56 -7.98
C GLU A 155 -21.12 -3.13 -7.37
N ALA A 156 -20.13 -2.83 -8.22
CA ALA A 156 -18.82 -2.35 -7.77
C ALA A 156 -18.88 -0.88 -7.37
N VAL A 157 -19.62 -0.06 -8.12
CA VAL A 157 -19.90 1.33 -7.77
C VAL A 157 -20.64 1.42 -6.43
N GLN A 158 -21.68 0.60 -6.25
CA GLN A 158 -22.44 0.55 -4.99
C GLN A 158 -21.58 0.08 -3.80
N ALA A 159 -20.59 -0.78 -4.05
CA ALA A 159 -19.64 -1.25 -3.05
C ALA A 159 -18.45 -0.30 -2.86
N GLU A 160 -18.49 0.91 -3.43
CA GLU A 160 -17.45 1.94 -3.33
C GLU A 160 -16.06 1.45 -3.76
N LYS A 161 -16.00 0.48 -4.69
CA LYS A 161 -14.74 -0.01 -5.25
C LYS A 161 -14.05 1.09 -6.05
N ARG A 162 -12.74 0.89 -6.27
CA ARG A 162 -11.89 1.89 -6.92
C ARG A 162 -11.31 1.35 -8.22
N SER A 163 -11.07 2.28 -9.14
CA SER A 163 -10.34 2.07 -10.37
C SER A 163 -9.29 3.18 -10.48
N PHE A 164 -8.74 3.40 -11.66
CA PHE A 164 -7.64 4.34 -11.84
C PHE A 164 -7.93 5.40 -12.90
N SER A 165 -7.29 6.55 -12.74
CA SER A 165 -7.17 7.57 -13.77
C SER A 165 -5.71 7.93 -14.00
N LEU A 166 -5.33 8.11 -15.26
CA LEU A 166 -4.00 8.59 -15.63
C LEU A 166 -3.78 10.02 -15.10
N VAL A 167 -2.69 10.24 -14.38
CA VAL A 167 -2.24 11.58 -14.00
C VAL A 167 -1.46 12.19 -15.16
N THR A 168 -1.94 13.30 -15.73
CA THR A 168 -1.34 13.92 -16.93
C THR A 168 -0.70 15.29 -16.67
N THR A 169 -1.06 15.94 -15.57
CA THR A 169 -0.65 17.32 -15.29
C THR A 169 0.48 17.33 -14.28
N GLY A 170 1.65 17.88 -14.60
CA GLY A 170 2.77 18.00 -13.64
C GLY A 170 3.68 16.76 -13.56
N VAL A 171 3.51 15.80 -14.47
CA VAL A 171 4.26 14.53 -14.51
C VAL A 171 5.47 14.58 -15.46
N GLU A 172 5.80 15.74 -16.04
CA GLU A 172 6.82 15.89 -17.08
C GLU A 172 8.20 15.42 -16.60
N ALA A 173 8.55 15.73 -15.35
CA ALA A 173 9.80 15.29 -14.74
C ALA A 173 9.88 13.75 -14.61
N LEU A 174 8.76 13.10 -14.25
CA LEU A 174 8.65 11.65 -14.13
C LEU A 174 8.73 10.97 -15.51
N GLU A 175 7.94 11.45 -16.47
CA GLU A 175 7.83 10.84 -17.80
C GLU A 175 9.05 11.07 -18.68
N SER A 176 9.82 12.13 -18.43
CA SER A 176 11.01 12.47 -19.22
C SER A 176 12.20 11.55 -18.97
N VAL A 177 12.18 10.71 -17.92
CA VAL A 177 13.25 9.75 -17.64
C VAL A 177 13.30 8.69 -18.74
N PRO A 178 14.34 8.65 -19.58
CA PRO A 178 14.37 7.76 -20.73
C PRO A 178 14.71 6.32 -20.31
N LYS A 179 14.07 5.34 -20.95
CA LYS A 179 14.33 3.90 -20.73
C LYS A 179 14.30 3.51 -19.24
N PRO A 180 13.19 3.79 -18.53
CA PRO A 180 13.05 3.39 -17.15
C PRO A 180 12.98 1.85 -17.07
N ARG A 181 13.51 1.31 -15.98
CA ARG A 181 13.56 -0.14 -15.70
C ARG A 181 12.80 -0.52 -14.45
N GLN A 182 12.74 0.39 -13.48
CA GLN A 182 11.98 0.22 -12.25
C GLN A 182 11.69 1.60 -11.68
N ALA A 183 10.57 1.74 -11.00
CA ALA A 183 10.24 2.93 -10.23
C ALA A 183 9.64 2.52 -8.88
N ALA A 184 9.86 3.34 -7.87
CA ALA A 184 9.32 3.12 -6.53
C ALA A 184 9.01 4.46 -5.86
N PHE A 185 7.95 4.49 -5.05
CA PHE A 185 7.71 5.59 -4.13
C PHE A 185 8.74 5.57 -2.98
N PHE A 186 9.21 6.76 -2.59
CA PHE A 186 10.14 6.96 -1.49
C PHE A 186 10.06 8.43 -1.06
N ASP A 187 9.93 8.73 0.23
CA ASP A 187 9.94 10.10 0.76
C ASP A 187 11.42 10.52 0.98
N ILE A 188 11.97 11.29 0.02
CA ILE A 188 13.43 11.53 -0.15
C ILE A 188 13.94 12.56 0.85
N ASP A 189 13.18 13.63 1.06
CA ASP A 189 13.54 14.74 1.94
C ASP A 189 12.87 14.65 3.32
N GLU A 190 12.20 13.53 3.60
CA GLU A 190 11.57 13.21 4.87
C GLU A 190 10.51 14.24 5.26
N ASP A 191 9.80 14.82 4.28
CA ASP A 191 8.81 15.87 4.48
C ASP A 191 7.42 15.33 4.85
N GLY A 192 7.15 14.04 4.57
CA GLY A 192 5.86 13.40 4.81
C GLY A 192 5.01 13.19 3.55
N SER A 193 5.58 13.45 2.37
CA SER A 193 4.99 13.23 1.05
C SER A 193 5.79 12.17 0.30
N LEU A 194 5.12 11.29 -0.45
CA LEU A 194 5.84 10.30 -1.26
C LEU A 194 6.41 10.94 -2.53
N ASP A 195 7.73 10.99 -2.62
CA ASP A 195 8.47 11.23 -3.86
C ASP A 195 8.69 9.92 -4.63
N MET A 196 9.53 9.95 -5.66
CA MET A 196 9.78 8.79 -6.51
C MET A 196 11.25 8.64 -6.87
N VAL A 197 11.69 7.38 -6.97
CA VAL A 197 12.98 7.02 -7.54
C VAL A 197 12.75 6.18 -8.79
N VAL A 198 13.36 6.59 -9.92
CA VAL A 198 13.30 5.88 -11.20
C VAL A 198 14.69 5.39 -11.60
N LEU A 199 14.83 4.09 -11.79
CA LEU A 199 16.06 3.47 -12.26
C LEU A 199 16.08 3.47 -13.79
N GLN A 200 16.94 4.30 -14.37
CA GLN A 200 17.16 4.37 -15.81
C GLN A 200 18.26 3.40 -16.26
N SER A 201 18.06 2.75 -17.41
CA SER A 201 19.08 1.89 -18.04
C SER A 201 20.26 2.73 -18.57
N THR A 202 21.50 2.37 -18.23
CA THR A 202 22.72 2.98 -18.82
C THR A 202 23.04 2.42 -20.20
N SER A 203 22.72 1.15 -20.43
CA SER A 203 22.93 0.46 -21.70
C SER A 203 21.75 -0.44 -22.04
N LEU A 204 21.77 -1.06 -23.23
CA LEU A 204 20.76 -2.03 -23.64
C LEU A 204 21.01 -3.44 -23.11
N SER A 205 22.18 -3.74 -22.53
CA SER A 205 22.57 -5.14 -22.22
C SER A 205 23.27 -5.35 -20.87
N ASP A 206 23.39 -4.32 -20.03
CA ASP A 206 23.96 -4.45 -18.69
C ASP A 206 22.99 -4.06 -17.56
N ALA A 207 23.37 -4.46 -16.35
CA ALA A 207 22.65 -4.15 -15.13
C ALA A 207 22.98 -2.75 -14.57
N GLY A 208 23.69 -1.90 -15.34
CA GLY A 208 24.01 -0.55 -14.92
C GLY A 208 22.76 0.34 -14.87
N ARG A 209 22.61 1.10 -13.79
CA ARG A 209 21.44 1.96 -13.57
C ARG A 209 21.86 3.36 -13.14
N VAL A 210 21.13 4.36 -13.62
CA VAL A 210 21.17 5.74 -13.10
C VAL A 210 19.91 5.94 -12.26
N PRO A 211 20.02 6.18 -10.94
CA PRO A 211 18.86 6.57 -10.14
C PRO A 211 18.50 8.03 -10.43
N ASN A 212 17.24 8.26 -10.80
CA ASN A 212 16.65 9.59 -10.95
C ASN A 212 15.68 9.82 -9.80
N PHE A 213 15.86 10.93 -9.08
CA PHE A 213 15.05 11.32 -7.94
C PHE A 213 14.05 12.38 -8.38
N ILE A 214 12.75 12.12 -8.21
CA ILE A 214 11.66 12.99 -8.67
C ILE A 214 10.88 13.45 -7.44
N ILE A 215 11.01 14.74 -7.10
CA ILE A 215 10.32 15.33 -5.95
C ILE A 215 8.85 15.59 -6.27
N ASN A 216 7.97 15.12 -5.41
CA ASN A 216 6.54 15.33 -5.46
C ASN A 216 6.20 16.73 -4.92
N ASN A 217 5.93 17.67 -5.83
CA ASN A 217 5.54 19.05 -5.48
C ASN A 217 4.03 19.29 -5.61
N TYR A 218 3.20 18.24 -5.66
CA TYR A 218 1.75 18.43 -5.68
C TYR A 218 1.29 18.96 -4.33
N PHE A 219 0.67 20.14 -4.34
CA PHE A 219 0.06 20.68 -3.13
C PHE A 219 -1.23 19.92 -2.84
N ASN A 220 -1.24 19.18 -1.75
CA ASN A 220 -2.43 18.51 -1.23
C ASN A 220 -2.74 19.06 0.17
N ASP A 221 -3.93 19.62 0.32
CA ASP A 221 -4.47 20.03 1.62
C ASP A 221 -5.02 18.78 2.32
N ALA A 222 -4.10 17.96 2.82
CA ALA A 222 -4.32 16.67 3.45
C ALA A 222 -3.29 16.42 4.56
N PHE A 223 -3.65 15.56 5.51
CA PHE A 223 -2.75 15.16 6.58
C PHE A 223 -2.10 13.81 6.26
N PHE A 224 -0.99 13.49 6.93
CA PHE A 224 -0.34 12.19 6.81
C PHE A 224 -0.10 11.54 8.17
N LEU A 225 0.20 10.24 8.13
CA LEU A 225 0.69 9.46 9.25
C LEU A 225 1.93 8.67 8.83
N LYS A 226 3.04 8.84 9.55
CA LYS A 226 4.26 8.04 9.36
C LYS A 226 4.43 7.08 10.52
N GLY A 227 4.54 5.79 10.24
CA GLY A 227 4.70 4.75 11.26
C GLY A 227 5.91 3.87 10.98
N LEU A 228 6.78 3.70 11.96
CA LEU A 228 7.93 2.80 11.90
C LEU A 228 7.80 1.77 13.02
N VAL A 229 7.74 0.48 12.66
CA VAL A 229 7.82 -0.61 13.63
C VAL A 229 9.24 -1.16 13.60
N SER A 230 9.96 -1.02 14.71
CA SER A 230 11.32 -1.56 14.84
C SER A 230 11.29 -3.04 15.26
N ASN A 231 12.32 -3.82 14.95
CA ASN A 231 12.46 -5.19 15.47
C ASN A 231 12.93 -5.26 16.93
N GLY A 232 13.25 -4.10 17.53
CA GLY A 232 13.59 -3.95 18.94
C GLY A 232 14.97 -4.51 19.29
N VAL A 233 15.86 -3.68 19.85
CA VAL A 233 17.14 -4.15 20.41
C VAL A 233 17.00 -4.28 21.92
N SER A 234 17.72 -5.24 22.51
CA SER A 234 17.76 -5.43 23.95
C SER A 234 18.19 -4.14 24.68
N SER A 235 17.49 -3.82 25.77
CA SER A 235 17.75 -2.72 26.72
C SER A 235 17.30 -1.30 26.29
N HIS A 236 15.98 -1.03 26.25
CA HIS A 236 15.28 0.26 26.47
C HIS A 236 15.77 1.58 25.81
N ARG A 237 16.90 1.62 25.09
CA ARG A 237 17.60 2.81 24.58
C ARG A 237 18.16 2.64 23.16
N GLY A 238 18.07 1.45 22.57
CA GLY A 238 18.55 1.20 21.20
C GLY A 238 17.38 0.98 20.24
N TYR A 239 17.42 1.65 19.09
CA TYR A 239 16.58 1.31 17.96
C TYR A 239 17.14 0.07 17.27
N GLY A 240 16.25 -0.84 16.86
CA GLY A 240 16.59 -1.93 15.95
C GLY A 240 16.48 -1.50 14.50
N VAL A 241 16.43 -2.48 13.61
CA VAL A 241 16.11 -2.26 12.20
C VAL A 241 14.59 -2.32 11.99
N SER A 242 14.11 -1.98 10.80
CA SER A 242 12.70 -2.15 10.44
C SER A 242 12.25 -3.60 10.60
N TYR A 243 11.11 -3.81 11.24
CA TYR A 243 10.45 -5.11 11.41
C TYR A 243 9.75 -5.55 10.10
N PRO A 244 10.21 -6.59 9.38
CA PRO A 244 9.53 -7.04 8.18
C PRO A 244 8.20 -7.73 8.49
N GLY A 245 7.14 -7.35 7.79
CA GLY A 245 5.80 -7.91 7.99
C GLY A 245 5.05 -7.36 9.21
N ALA A 246 5.54 -6.30 9.85
CA ALA A 246 4.74 -5.55 10.80
C ALA A 246 3.58 -4.85 10.08
N SER A 247 2.43 -4.69 10.74
CA SER A 247 1.25 -4.05 10.15
C SER A 247 0.71 -2.97 11.06
N LEU A 248 0.28 -1.87 10.44
CA LEU A 248 -0.47 -0.81 11.10
C LEU A 248 -1.89 -0.85 10.57
N LYS A 249 -2.86 -0.92 11.48
CA LYS A 249 -4.29 -0.90 11.15
C LYS A 249 -4.98 0.10 12.05
N PHE A 250 -5.71 1.04 11.47
CA PHE A 250 -6.29 2.13 12.24
C PHE A 250 -7.59 2.62 11.63
N THR A 251 -8.31 3.43 12.37
CA THR A 251 -9.55 4.06 11.96
C THR A 251 -9.39 5.57 11.85
N VAL A 252 -9.93 6.14 10.79
CA VAL A 252 -9.99 7.58 10.58
C VAL A 252 -11.43 7.99 10.31
N LEU A 253 -11.82 9.15 10.83
CA LEU A 253 -13.10 9.78 10.52
C LEU A 253 -12.90 10.73 9.35
N ASP A 254 -13.68 10.56 8.30
CA ASP A 254 -13.72 11.52 7.20
C ASP A 254 -14.45 12.82 7.61
N THR A 255 -14.47 13.81 6.72
CA THR A 255 -15.15 15.09 6.94
C THR A 255 -16.68 14.96 7.03
N SER A 256 -17.25 13.83 6.59
CA SER A 256 -18.67 13.51 6.72
C SER A 256 -19.00 12.77 8.02
N GLY A 257 -17.98 12.46 8.83
CA GLY A 257 -18.12 11.70 10.08
C GLY A 257 -18.23 10.19 9.88
N ILE A 258 -17.95 9.67 8.69
CA ILE A 258 -17.92 8.23 8.43
C ILE A 258 -16.56 7.69 8.88
N LYS A 259 -16.59 6.67 9.74
CA LYS A 259 -15.39 5.98 10.19
C LYS A 259 -14.98 4.95 9.14
N ARG A 260 -13.72 5.01 8.69
CA ARG A 260 -13.10 4.05 7.77
C ARG A 260 -11.92 3.40 8.45
N SER A 261 -11.64 2.15 8.12
CA SER A 261 -10.46 1.46 8.58
C SER A 261 -9.45 1.35 7.46
N HIS A 262 -8.18 1.61 7.75
CA HIS A 262 -7.10 1.45 6.79
C HIS A 262 -6.05 0.49 7.33
N GLN A 263 -5.38 -0.22 6.42
CA GLN A 263 -4.28 -1.09 6.76
C GLN A 263 -3.08 -0.89 5.84
N ILE A 264 -1.89 -0.80 6.45
CA ILE A 264 -0.61 -0.77 5.74
C ILE A 264 0.37 -1.74 6.40
N SER A 265 1.23 -2.38 5.60
CA SER A 265 2.21 -3.34 6.08
C SER A 265 3.63 -2.93 5.72
N GLN A 266 4.52 -2.97 6.71
CA GLN A 266 5.92 -2.58 6.58
C GLN A 266 6.71 -3.73 5.97
N LEU A 267 7.45 -3.45 4.89
CA LEU A 267 8.32 -4.43 4.20
C LEU A 267 7.61 -5.78 3.95
N SER A 268 6.38 -5.72 3.43
CA SER A 268 5.48 -6.87 3.27
C SER A 268 5.92 -7.86 2.18
N GLN A 269 6.86 -7.47 1.31
CA GLN A 269 7.26 -8.24 0.15
C GLN A 269 8.77 -8.49 0.12
N SER A 270 9.17 -9.76 0.17
CA SER A 270 10.55 -10.21 -0.05
C SER A 270 10.78 -10.82 -1.43
N ALA A 271 9.72 -11.01 -2.22
CA ALA A 271 9.78 -11.47 -3.60
C ALA A 271 10.11 -10.31 -4.57
N TYR A 272 10.51 -10.66 -5.79
CA TYR A 272 10.72 -9.72 -6.90
C TYR A 272 11.77 -8.61 -6.66
N LEU A 273 12.62 -8.74 -5.64
CA LEU A 273 13.57 -7.69 -5.23
C LEU A 273 12.88 -6.31 -5.08
N SER A 274 11.70 -6.33 -4.45
CA SER A 274 10.86 -5.15 -4.25
C SER A 274 11.59 -4.07 -3.45
N LEU A 275 11.51 -2.81 -3.92
CA LEU A 275 12.08 -1.65 -3.25
C LEU A 275 10.98 -0.97 -2.43
N LEU A 276 10.80 -1.43 -1.19
CA LEU A 276 9.83 -0.88 -0.25
C LEU A 276 10.47 0.12 0.71
N THR A 277 9.69 1.08 1.19
CA THR A 277 10.11 1.99 2.26
C THR A 277 10.32 1.23 3.58
N PRO A 278 11.28 1.65 4.41
CA PRO A 278 11.55 1.00 5.71
C PRO A 278 10.48 1.31 6.77
N TYR A 279 9.55 2.22 6.47
CA TYR A 279 8.43 2.67 7.29
C TYR A 279 7.14 2.61 6.47
N CYS A 280 6.01 2.79 7.14
CA CYS A 280 4.70 3.01 6.54
C CYS A 280 4.43 4.52 6.49
N LEU A 281 4.08 5.04 5.31
CA LEU A 281 3.56 6.39 5.14
C LEU A 281 2.15 6.28 4.54
N PHE A 282 1.20 7.02 5.10
CA PHE A 282 -0.19 6.91 4.74
C PHE A 282 -0.88 8.28 4.81
N GLY A 283 -1.63 8.66 3.78
CA GLY A 283 -2.42 9.88 3.77
C GLY A 283 -3.72 9.72 4.54
N LEU A 284 -4.08 10.71 5.35
CA LEU A 284 -5.34 10.72 6.09
C LEU A 284 -6.43 11.52 5.36
N GLY A 285 -6.11 12.06 4.17
CA GLY A 285 -6.93 13.04 3.49
C GLY A 285 -7.20 14.26 4.37
N ARG A 286 -8.32 14.92 4.10
CA ARG A 286 -8.85 15.93 5.02
C ARG A 286 -9.58 15.22 6.17
N THR A 287 -9.13 15.48 7.39
CA THR A 287 -9.84 15.07 8.60
C THR A 287 -9.80 16.19 9.64
N ASN A 288 -10.86 16.32 10.43
CA ASN A 288 -10.93 17.28 11.53
C ASN A 288 -10.54 16.65 12.87
N ASN A 289 -10.18 15.37 12.87
CA ASN A 289 -10.02 14.56 14.08
C ASN A 289 -8.64 13.89 14.12
N TYR A 290 -8.30 13.39 15.30
CA TYR A 290 -7.17 12.50 15.49
C TYR A 290 -7.54 11.08 15.03
N VAL A 291 -6.53 10.26 14.77
CA VAL A 291 -6.72 8.82 14.57
C VAL A 291 -7.02 8.21 15.93
N GLU A 292 -8.26 7.77 16.12
CA GLU A 292 -8.80 7.34 17.42
C GLU A 292 -8.17 6.03 17.88
N GLU A 293 -8.22 5.00 17.03
CA GLU A 293 -7.68 3.67 17.34
C GLU A 293 -6.62 3.27 16.33
N MET A 294 -5.37 3.06 16.78
CA MET A 294 -4.26 2.57 15.97
C MET A 294 -3.69 1.28 16.55
N PHE A 295 -3.72 0.22 15.75
CA PHE A 295 -3.17 -1.09 16.07
C PHE A 295 -1.83 -1.27 15.36
N ALA A 296 -0.79 -1.59 16.13
CA ALA A 296 0.49 -2.05 15.61
C ALA A 296 0.63 -3.54 15.86
N GLY A 297 0.67 -4.35 14.79
CA GLY A 297 0.82 -5.80 14.86
C GLY A 297 2.22 -6.25 14.44
N VAL A 298 2.72 -7.32 15.08
CA VAL A 298 3.97 -7.99 14.71
C VAL A 298 3.78 -9.50 14.59
N THR A 299 4.71 -10.18 13.91
CA THR A 299 4.62 -11.62 13.65
C THR A 299 5.09 -12.49 14.83
N ARG A 300 4.64 -12.18 16.05
CA ARG A 300 4.86 -13.02 17.24
C ARG A 300 3.79 -14.10 17.33
N HIS A 301 4.19 -15.33 17.65
CA HIS A 301 3.28 -16.46 17.82
C HIS A 301 2.64 -16.46 19.22
N GLN A 302 1.79 -15.47 19.49
CA GLN A 302 1.04 -15.31 20.74
C GLN A 302 -0.32 -14.65 20.45
N GLU A 303 -1.28 -14.78 21.36
CA GLU A 303 -2.63 -14.20 21.16
C GLU A 303 -2.60 -12.67 21.10
N LYS A 304 -1.82 -12.03 21.98
CA LYS A 304 -1.63 -10.57 22.02
C LYS A 304 -0.37 -10.17 21.25
N ASN A 305 -0.39 -10.34 19.94
CA ASN A 305 0.70 -9.97 19.03
C ASN A 305 0.60 -8.54 18.47
N TYR A 306 -0.26 -7.70 19.07
CA TYR A 306 -0.49 -6.33 18.67
C TYR A 306 -0.57 -5.40 19.88
N TYR A 307 -0.35 -4.11 19.64
CA TYR A 307 -0.52 -3.03 20.61
C TYR A 307 -1.55 -2.03 20.08
N LEU A 308 -2.47 -1.59 20.93
CA LEU A 308 -3.44 -0.53 20.64
C LEU A 308 -2.90 0.78 21.24
N TYR A 309 -2.76 1.79 20.40
CA TYR A 309 -2.46 3.16 20.79
C TYR A 309 -3.64 4.04 20.37
N GLU A 310 -4.10 4.89 21.28
CA GLU A 310 -5.26 5.76 21.06
C GLU A 310 -4.82 7.22 21.00
N GLY A 311 -5.51 8.03 20.18
CA GLY A 311 -5.29 9.48 20.16
C GLY A 311 -4.08 9.93 19.35
N VAL A 312 -3.87 9.35 18.15
CA VAL A 312 -2.74 9.72 17.30
C VAL A 312 -3.01 11.02 16.55
N ILE A 313 -2.13 12.00 16.74
CA ILE A 313 -2.23 13.32 16.11
C ILE A 313 -1.80 13.21 14.64
N PRO A 314 -2.57 13.77 13.67
CA PRO A 314 -2.13 13.83 12.27
C PRO A 314 -0.81 14.61 12.09
N ASN A 315 -0.12 14.43 10.96
CA ASN A 315 1.20 15.01 10.67
C ASN A 315 2.26 14.65 11.72
N SER A 316 2.20 13.42 12.21
CA SER A 316 3.14 12.89 13.18
C SER A 316 3.82 11.63 12.68
N GLN A 317 4.96 11.36 13.29
CA GLN A 317 5.70 10.12 13.13
C GLN A 317 5.63 9.31 14.42
N LEU A 318 5.27 8.03 14.31
CA LEU A 318 5.26 7.08 15.41
C LEU A 318 6.35 6.05 15.21
N VAL A 319 7.15 5.84 16.26
CA VAL A 319 8.10 4.74 16.34
C VAL A 319 7.61 3.75 17.38
N ILE A 320 7.26 2.55 16.92
CA ILE A 320 6.78 1.45 17.75
C ILE A 320 7.93 0.49 18.01
N LEU A 321 8.20 0.25 19.29
CA LEU A 321 9.26 -0.62 19.77
C LEU A 321 8.62 -1.85 20.46
N PRO A 322 8.40 -2.96 19.73
CA PRO A 322 7.77 -4.19 20.22
C PRO A 322 8.74 -5.06 21.02
N TYR A 323 9.58 -4.44 21.84
CA TYR A 323 10.45 -5.15 22.77
C TYR A 323 9.60 -5.83 23.84
N GLN A 324 9.90 -7.11 24.07
CA GLN A 324 9.18 -7.95 25.01
C GLN A 324 10.22 -8.80 25.77
N PRO A 325 10.34 -8.63 27.10
CA PRO A 325 11.12 -9.52 27.95
C PRO A 325 10.67 -10.98 27.82
N GLU A 326 11.54 -11.94 28.13
CA GLU A 326 11.26 -13.38 27.98
C GLU A 326 10.05 -13.85 28.81
N ASP A 327 9.81 -13.24 29.97
CA ASP A 327 8.74 -13.56 30.90
C ASP A 327 7.39 -12.88 30.58
N VAL A 328 7.38 -11.94 29.62
CA VAL A 328 6.18 -11.24 29.16
C VAL A 328 5.64 -11.95 27.92
N GLN A 329 4.32 -12.16 27.82
CA GLN A 329 3.65 -12.86 26.71
C GLN A 329 2.56 -12.00 26.04
N ASP A 330 2.62 -10.69 26.26
CA ASP A 330 1.71 -9.71 25.68
C ASP A 330 2.48 -8.44 25.24
N SER A 331 1.74 -7.39 24.86
CA SER A 331 2.28 -6.14 24.37
C SER A 331 2.49 -5.06 25.45
N THR A 332 2.39 -5.39 26.74
CA THR A 332 2.45 -4.40 27.84
C THR A 332 3.81 -3.70 27.96
N SER A 333 4.88 -4.33 27.48
CA SER A 333 6.23 -3.77 27.48
C SER A 333 6.58 -2.96 26.24
N TRP A 334 5.67 -2.90 25.27
CA TRP A 334 5.91 -2.18 24.02
C TRP A 334 5.93 -0.68 24.29
N LYS A 335 6.79 0.04 23.56
CA LYS A 335 6.87 1.49 23.66
C LYS A 335 6.44 2.12 22.34
N VAL A 336 5.83 3.29 22.46
CA VAL A 336 5.48 4.14 21.34
C VAL A 336 6.12 5.50 21.60
N GLU A 337 6.89 5.97 20.62
CA GLU A 337 7.47 7.31 20.63
C GLU A 337 6.77 8.12 19.54
N LEU A 338 6.17 9.24 19.93
CA LEU A 338 5.44 10.14 19.05
C LEU A 338 6.28 11.39 18.79
N TYR A 339 6.61 11.62 17.53
CA TYR A 339 7.30 12.80 17.04
C TYR A 339 6.30 13.65 16.28
N ILE A 340 5.97 14.80 16.85
CA ILE A 340 5.09 15.77 16.20
C ILE A 340 6.00 16.70 15.42
N LYS A 341 5.76 16.87 14.12
CA LYS A 341 6.31 18.01 13.39
C LYS A 341 5.43 19.21 13.76
N PRO A 342 5.91 20.17 14.56
CA PRO A 342 5.18 21.42 14.72
C PRO A 342 5.10 22.04 13.33
N GLY A 343 3.91 22.26 12.80
CA GLY A 343 3.78 22.90 11.48
C GLY A 343 4.49 24.24 11.51
N ASP A 344 5.38 24.49 10.54
CA ASP A 344 5.85 25.84 10.23
C ASP A 344 4.67 26.62 9.62
N HIS A 345 3.76 27.05 10.49
CA HIS A 345 2.68 27.96 10.16
C HIS A 345 2.83 29.23 11.00
N VAL A 346 3.43 30.25 10.38
CA VAL A 346 3.12 31.67 10.63
C VAL A 346 2.38 32.20 9.41
#